data_AF-A0A936TWN8-F1
#
_entry.id   AF-A0A936TWN8-F1
#
_cell.length_a   1.000
_cell.length_b   1.000
_cell.length_c   1.000
_cell.angle_alpha   90.00
_cell.angle_beta   90.00
_cell.angle_gamma   90.00
#
_symmetry.space_group_name_H-M   'P 1'
#
loop_
_entity.id
_entity.type
_entity.pdbx_description
1 polymer ?
#
loop_
_entity_poly.entity_id
_entity_poly.type
_entity_poly.pdbx_seq_one_letter_code
_entity_poly.pdbx_strand_id
1 'polypeptide(L)'
;MPANTQALADPGSELARIARPLRLSEEVSGDLQRRIGRGDLRPGDRLPTEKALGEAFGVSRAVVREAIARLKADGLIETHQGSGAFVVDAPKAINLRFWKGAGPELSELRDIFELRVMVESAVAALAAQRRKTADLKAMAGHLAAMDAAIQSGADGAEADDDFHIAMARATRNAYVGRLVEFLGRHFSDSRKLAWHGMRRQLAHPEEAQREHLALFDAISRGDAEASRHCAREHLRGTAGRLGIKLALDLDGAPLTAGKPRKR
;
A
#
# COMPACT_ATOMS: atom_id res chain seq x y z
N MET A 1 -4.69 62.03 -35.68
CA MET A 1 -5.33 60.69 -35.59
C MET A 1 -4.51 59.76 -36.47
N PRO A 2 -3.87 58.73 -35.91
CA PRO A 2 -4.59 57.59 -35.35
C PRO A 2 -4.32 57.32 -33.87
N ALA A 3 -5.28 56.63 -33.26
CA ALA A 3 -5.36 56.27 -31.85
C ALA A 3 -4.45 55.08 -31.53
N ASN A 4 -3.55 55.27 -30.56
CA ASN A 4 -2.80 54.18 -29.95
C ASN A 4 -3.66 53.56 -28.84
N THR A 5 -4.33 52.44 -29.14
CA THR A 5 -5.02 51.64 -28.11
C THR A 5 -4.09 50.51 -27.71
N GLN A 6 -3.20 50.77 -26.75
CA GLN A 6 -2.58 49.70 -25.97
C GLN A 6 -3.58 49.28 -24.90
N ALA A 7 -4.21 48.13 -25.12
CA ALA A 7 -4.94 47.41 -24.09
C ALA A 7 -3.98 47.11 -22.93
N LEU A 8 -4.25 47.71 -21.76
CA LEU A 8 -3.57 47.38 -20.52
C LEU A 8 -3.96 45.93 -20.17
N ALA A 9 -3.01 45.01 -20.34
CA ALA A 9 -3.16 43.63 -19.89
C ALA A 9 -3.36 43.63 -18.36
N ASP A 10 -4.35 42.87 -17.89
CA ASP A 10 -4.64 42.67 -16.48
C ASP A 10 -3.43 41.99 -15.80
N PRO A 11 -2.71 42.64 -14.87
CA PRO A 11 -1.51 42.09 -14.24
C PRO A 11 -1.77 40.81 -13.44
N GLY A 12 -3.04 40.47 -13.16
CA GLY A 12 -3.42 39.24 -12.44
C GLY A 12 -3.40 37.98 -13.28
N SER A 13 -3.36 38.08 -14.61
CA SER A 13 -3.51 36.95 -15.54
C SER A 13 -2.27 36.04 -15.66
N GLU A 14 -1.10 36.45 -15.14
CA GLU A 14 0.16 35.67 -15.22
C GLU A 14 0.65 35.13 -13.87
N LEU A 15 -0.11 35.32 -12.79
CA LEU A 15 0.30 34.83 -11.47
C LEU A 15 -0.05 33.34 -11.29
N ALA A 16 0.92 32.48 -11.55
CA ALA A 16 0.85 31.07 -11.19
C ALA A 16 0.65 30.90 -9.67
N ARG A 17 -0.36 30.12 -9.27
CA ARG A 17 -0.59 29.77 -7.86
C ARG A 17 0.62 29.02 -7.31
N ILE A 18 1.36 29.66 -6.40
CA ILE A 18 2.41 29.00 -5.64
C ILE A 18 1.76 28.10 -4.58
N ALA A 19 1.92 26.79 -4.70
CA ALA A 19 1.55 25.85 -3.66
C ALA A 19 2.50 25.97 -2.46
N ARG A 20 1.98 26.32 -1.28
CA ARG A 20 2.64 26.24 0.05
C ARG A 20 1.58 25.94 1.12
N PRO A 21 1.87 25.25 2.26
CA PRO A 21 3.05 24.48 2.67
C PRO A 21 2.64 23.07 3.20
N LEU A 22 2.52 22.07 2.32
CA LEU A 22 2.16 20.68 2.69
C LEU A 22 3.04 20.09 3.79
N ARG A 23 4.33 20.46 3.85
CA ARG A 23 5.29 19.93 4.82
C ARG A 23 4.94 20.26 6.28
N LEU A 24 4.43 21.45 6.56
CA LEU A 24 4.22 21.87 7.95
C LEU A 24 2.93 21.26 8.53
N SER A 25 1.89 21.12 7.70
CA SER A 25 0.67 20.40 8.09
C SER A 25 0.92 18.89 8.19
N GLU A 26 1.81 18.34 7.37
CA GLU A 26 2.34 16.98 7.51
C GLU A 26 3.08 16.77 8.83
N GLU A 27 3.95 17.70 9.25
CA GLU A 27 4.66 17.62 10.54
C GLU A 27 3.70 17.69 11.74
N VAL A 28 2.75 18.63 11.72
CA VAL A 28 1.75 18.79 12.78
C VAL A 28 0.85 17.56 12.87
N SER A 29 0.35 17.06 11.73
CA SER A 29 -0.44 15.82 11.72
C SER A 29 0.38 14.63 12.19
N GLY A 30 1.64 14.50 11.77
CA GLY A 30 2.56 13.45 12.21
C GLY A 30 2.82 13.48 13.72
N ASP A 31 2.91 14.65 14.34
CA ASP A 31 3.06 14.76 15.80
C ASP A 31 1.82 14.29 16.56
N LEU A 32 0.64 14.77 16.16
CA LEU A 32 -0.63 14.36 16.74
C LEU A 32 -0.86 12.85 16.57
N GLN A 33 -0.49 12.26 15.42
CA GLN A 33 -0.53 10.81 15.20
C GLN A 33 0.39 10.04 16.15
N ARG A 34 1.59 10.56 16.45
CA ARG A 34 2.51 9.93 17.41
C ARG A 34 1.93 9.97 18.82
N ARG A 35 1.34 11.09 19.23
CA ARG A 35 0.68 11.24 20.56
C ARG A 35 -0.50 10.28 20.72
N ILE A 36 -1.36 10.18 19.70
CA ILE A 36 -2.45 9.18 19.68
C ILE A 36 -1.87 7.77 19.77
N GLY A 37 -0.85 7.46 18.96
CA GLY A 37 -0.23 6.13 18.94
C GLY A 37 0.53 5.74 20.23
N ARG A 38 0.99 6.71 21.02
CA ARG A 38 1.62 6.49 22.34
C ARG A 38 0.62 6.47 23.50
N GLY A 39 -0.64 6.83 23.25
CA GLY A 39 -1.68 6.92 24.27
C GLY A 39 -1.71 8.24 25.05
N ASP A 40 -0.92 9.25 24.64
CA ASP A 40 -0.95 10.59 25.22
C ASP A 40 -2.29 11.32 24.92
N LEU A 41 -2.91 10.94 23.80
CA LEU A 41 -4.28 11.29 23.42
C LEU A 41 -5.06 10.00 23.24
N ARG A 42 -6.00 9.73 24.13
CA ARG A 42 -6.76 8.47 24.18
C ARG A 42 -8.06 8.58 23.36
N PRO A 43 -8.62 7.45 22.90
CA PRO A 43 -10.02 7.37 22.47
C PRO A 43 -10.98 8.23 23.28
N GLY A 44 -11.78 9.04 22.58
CA GLY A 44 -12.75 9.95 23.18
C GLY A 44 -12.15 11.28 23.68
N ASP A 45 -10.83 11.41 23.76
CA ASP A 45 -10.21 12.68 24.15
C ASP A 45 -10.47 13.75 23.07
N ARG A 46 -10.77 14.96 23.53
CA ARG A 46 -10.93 16.12 22.67
C ARG A 46 -9.57 16.72 22.36
N LEU A 47 -9.27 16.93 21.07
CA LEU A 47 -8.08 17.68 20.67
C LEU A 47 -8.17 19.13 21.16
N PRO A 48 -7.03 19.76 21.51
CA PRO A 48 -6.99 21.20 21.74
C PRO A 48 -7.56 21.97 20.54
N THR A 49 -8.11 23.16 20.80
CA THR A 49 -8.70 23.98 19.73
C THR A 49 -7.67 24.33 18.65
N GLU A 50 -8.12 24.62 17.42
CA GLU A 50 -7.23 25.04 16.32
C GLU A 50 -6.32 26.21 16.72
N LYS A 51 -6.83 27.13 17.54
CA LYS A 51 -6.07 28.25 18.08
C LYS A 51 -4.96 27.76 19.02
N ALA A 52 -5.30 26.92 20.00
CA ALA A 52 -4.33 26.39 20.97
C ALA A 52 -3.26 25.51 20.31
N LEU A 53 -3.64 24.70 19.32
CA LEU A 53 -2.68 23.92 18.53
C LEU A 53 -1.76 24.82 17.70
N GLY A 54 -2.30 25.89 17.11
CA GLY A 54 -1.49 26.86 16.37
C GLY A 54 -0.47 27.57 17.25
N GLU A 55 -0.87 27.97 18.46
CA GLU A 55 0.01 28.57 19.47
C GLU A 55 1.08 27.57 19.96
N ALA A 56 0.68 26.33 20.26
CA ALA A 56 1.60 25.30 20.77
C ALA A 56 2.63 24.85 19.73
N PHE A 57 2.24 24.69 18.47
CA PHE A 57 3.13 24.29 17.38
C PHE A 57 3.85 25.46 16.71
N GLY A 58 3.49 26.71 17.03
CA GLY A 58 4.06 27.89 16.39
C GLY A 58 3.67 28.03 14.92
N VAL A 59 2.47 27.56 14.54
CA VAL A 59 2.00 27.52 13.14
C VAL A 59 0.68 28.27 12.97
N SER A 60 0.34 28.61 11.72
CA SER A 60 -0.93 29.28 11.42
C SER A 60 -2.13 28.33 11.59
N ARG A 61 -3.32 28.89 11.87
CA ARG A 61 -4.56 28.10 11.97
C ARG A 61 -4.90 27.34 10.69
N ALA A 62 -4.50 27.86 9.52
CA ALA A 62 -4.71 27.17 8.25
C ALA A 62 -3.92 25.86 8.17
N VAL A 63 -2.68 25.85 8.65
CA VAL A 63 -1.82 24.66 8.73
C VAL A 63 -2.43 23.63 9.70
N VAL A 64 -2.92 24.08 10.86
CA VAL A 64 -3.61 23.20 11.82
C VAL A 64 -4.88 22.60 11.22
N ARG A 65 -5.67 23.39 10.49
CA ARG A 65 -6.88 22.90 9.82
C ARG A 65 -6.57 21.80 8.81
N GLU A 66 -5.52 21.98 8.02
CA GLU A 66 -5.07 20.97 7.07
C GLU A 66 -4.59 19.69 7.77
N ALA A 67 -3.84 19.83 8.88
CA ALA A 67 -3.42 18.69 9.69
C ALA A 67 -4.61 17.93 10.30
N ILE A 68 -5.61 18.64 10.83
CA ILE A 68 -6.86 18.05 11.36
C ILE A 68 -7.66 17.38 10.24
N ALA A 69 -7.78 18.01 9.07
CA ALA A 69 -8.46 17.42 7.92
C ALA A 69 -7.81 16.10 7.50
N ARG A 70 -6.47 16.03 7.55
CA ARG A 70 -5.71 14.82 7.27
C ARG A 70 -5.93 13.74 8.32
N LEU A 71 -5.85 14.07 9.61
CA LEU A 71 -6.17 13.13 10.70
C LEU A 71 -7.58 12.56 10.59
N LYS A 72 -8.54 13.37 10.13
CA LYS A 72 -9.92 12.95 9.86
C LYS A 72 -10.00 12.01 8.66
N ALA A 73 -9.30 12.33 7.56
CA ALA A 73 -9.20 11.46 6.39
C ALA A 73 -8.53 10.12 6.74
N ASP A 74 -7.58 10.14 7.66
CA ASP A 74 -6.90 8.97 8.21
C ASP A 74 -7.77 8.17 9.20
N GLY A 75 -8.98 8.66 9.52
CA GLY A 75 -9.90 8.00 10.45
C GLY A 75 -9.38 7.94 11.89
N LEU A 76 -8.49 8.87 12.29
CA LEU A 76 -7.93 8.94 13.64
C LEU A 76 -8.72 9.86 14.56
N ILE A 77 -9.44 10.82 13.96
CA ILE A 77 -10.29 11.75 14.68
C ILE A 77 -11.61 11.94 13.94
N GLU A 78 -12.64 12.34 14.67
CA GLU A 78 -13.90 12.82 14.12
C GLU A 78 -14.18 14.24 14.58
N THR A 79 -14.88 15.01 13.74
CA THR A 79 -15.27 16.39 14.05
C THR A 79 -16.76 16.45 14.31
N HIS A 80 -17.16 16.92 15.48
CA HIS A 80 -18.55 17.18 15.82
C HIS A 80 -18.82 18.67 15.67
N GLN A 81 -19.88 19.05 14.93
CA GLN A 81 -20.21 20.46 14.73
C GLN A 81 -20.41 21.16 16.09
N GLY A 82 -19.75 22.30 16.26
CA GLY A 82 -19.76 23.09 17.51
C GLY A 82 -18.99 22.48 18.69
N SER A 83 -18.61 21.21 18.64
CA SER A 83 -18.05 20.48 19.79
C SER A 83 -16.55 20.17 19.67
N GLY A 84 -15.97 20.33 18.47
CA GLY A 84 -14.52 20.18 18.24
C GLY A 84 -14.15 18.84 17.59
N ALA A 85 -12.87 18.50 17.66
CA ALA A 85 -12.33 17.25 17.13
C ALA A 85 -12.01 16.27 18.27
N PHE A 86 -12.36 15.01 18.10
CA PHE A 86 -12.21 13.96 19.11
C PHE A 86 -11.45 12.78 18.53
N VAL A 87 -10.57 12.17 19.33
CA VAL A 87 -9.89 10.93 18.96
C VAL A 87 -10.92 9.81 18.89
N VAL A 88 -10.93 9.07 17.79
CA VAL A 88 -11.88 7.95 17.66
C VAL A 88 -11.49 6.80 18.59
N ASP A 89 -12.50 6.17 19.18
CA ASP A 89 -12.33 4.84 19.77
C ASP A 89 -12.02 3.82 18.67
N ALA A 90 -11.12 2.89 18.95
CA ALA A 90 -10.39 2.02 18.00
C ALA A 90 -11.07 1.79 16.62
N PRO A 91 -10.28 1.83 15.54
CA PRO A 91 -10.74 2.38 14.28
C PRO A 91 -11.79 1.46 13.63
N LYS A 92 -12.95 2.02 13.27
CA LYS A 92 -13.95 1.34 12.42
C LYS A 92 -13.44 1.04 11.01
N ALA A 93 -12.22 1.47 10.68
CA ALA A 93 -11.40 0.95 9.60
C ALA A 93 -10.22 0.22 10.24
N ILE A 94 -9.88 -1.00 9.82
CA ILE A 94 -8.59 -1.59 10.19
C ILE A 94 -7.51 -0.62 9.67
N ASN A 95 -6.98 0.25 10.52
CA ASN A 95 -5.87 1.14 10.18
C ASN A 95 -4.58 0.38 10.48
N LEU A 96 -4.31 -0.66 9.69
CA LEU A 96 -2.98 -1.28 9.60
C LEU A 96 -2.03 -0.25 9.01
N ARG A 97 -1.54 0.66 9.86
CA ARG A 97 -0.50 1.62 9.49
C ARG A 97 0.84 0.91 9.53
N PHE A 98 1.19 0.25 8.43
CA PHE A 98 2.58 -0.10 8.17
C PHE A 98 3.24 1.16 7.61
N TRP A 99 3.90 1.95 8.48
CA TRP A 99 4.93 2.97 8.17
C TRP A 99 4.83 4.23 9.06
N LYS A 100 5.93 4.57 9.75
CA LYS A 100 6.16 5.85 10.43
C LYS A 100 7.64 6.27 10.33
N GLY A 101 8.18 6.65 9.16
CA GLY A 101 9.46 7.39 9.16
C GLY A 101 10.42 7.20 7.98
N ALA A 102 11.70 7.56 8.21
CA ALA A 102 12.75 7.88 7.23
C ALA A 102 13.37 6.67 6.48
N GLY A 103 12.54 5.72 6.04
CA GLY A 103 12.96 4.48 5.39
C GLY A 103 12.62 3.26 6.25
N PRO A 104 12.49 2.07 5.64
CA PRO A 104 12.05 0.89 6.37
C PRO A 104 13.22 0.41 7.23
N GLU A 105 13.01 0.19 8.52
CA GLU A 105 13.89 -0.76 9.20
C GLU A 105 13.72 -2.14 8.56
N LEU A 106 14.81 -2.89 8.41
CA LEU A 106 14.78 -4.23 7.80
C LEU A 106 13.81 -5.20 8.51
N SER A 107 13.54 -4.97 9.80
CA SER A 107 12.53 -5.67 10.60
C SER A 107 11.12 -5.44 10.08
N GLU A 108 10.73 -4.20 9.80
CA GLU A 108 9.38 -3.88 9.31
C GLU A 108 9.12 -4.44 7.91
N LEU A 109 10.13 -4.42 7.04
CA LEU A 109 10.02 -5.07 5.73
C LEU A 109 9.84 -6.57 5.87
N ARG A 110 10.56 -7.21 6.80
CA ARG A 110 10.36 -8.63 7.08
C ARG A 110 8.91 -8.91 7.43
N ASP A 111 8.34 -8.18 8.39
CA ASP A 111 6.96 -8.35 8.85
C ASP A 111 5.95 -8.15 7.71
N ILE A 112 6.19 -7.17 6.82
CA ILE A 112 5.37 -6.95 5.62
C ILE A 112 5.47 -8.16 4.67
N PHE A 113 6.67 -8.66 4.39
CA PHE A 113 6.83 -9.81 3.52
C PHE A 113 6.20 -11.07 4.13
N GLU A 114 6.28 -11.28 5.45
CA GLU A 114 5.58 -12.37 6.14
C GLU A 114 4.06 -12.31 5.92
N LEU A 115 3.47 -11.12 6.09
CA LEU A 115 2.06 -10.88 5.80
C LEU A 115 1.72 -11.13 4.32
N ARG A 116 2.57 -10.67 3.39
CA ARG A 116 2.41 -10.92 1.96
C ARG A 116 2.37 -12.42 1.68
N VAL A 117 3.27 -13.20 2.26
CA VAL A 117 3.32 -14.64 2.00
C VAL A 117 2.04 -15.33 2.49
N MET A 118 1.54 -14.96 3.67
CA MET A 118 0.27 -15.50 4.19
C MET A 118 -0.92 -15.16 3.30
N VAL A 119 -1.03 -13.91 2.87
CA VAL A 119 -2.18 -13.40 2.12
C VAL A 119 -2.13 -13.83 0.65
N GLU A 120 -1.03 -13.50 -0.05
CA GLU A 120 -0.94 -13.65 -1.50
C GLU A 120 -0.90 -15.14 -1.91
N SER A 121 -0.33 -16.03 -1.08
CA SER A 121 -0.36 -17.48 -1.38
C SER A 121 -1.75 -18.10 -1.24
N ALA A 122 -2.53 -17.67 -0.24
CA ALA A 122 -3.92 -18.09 -0.08
C ALA A 122 -4.81 -17.52 -1.20
N VAL A 123 -4.58 -16.27 -1.59
CA VAL A 123 -5.26 -15.61 -2.70
C VAL A 123 -4.98 -16.34 -4.02
N ALA A 124 -3.71 -16.67 -4.31
CA ALA A 124 -3.31 -17.40 -5.50
C ALA A 124 -4.01 -18.76 -5.61
N ALA A 125 -3.99 -19.56 -4.55
CA ALA A 125 -4.66 -20.85 -4.50
C ALA A 125 -6.17 -20.74 -4.76
N LEU A 126 -6.82 -19.74 -4.16
CA LEU A 126 -8.25 -19.52 -4.32
C LEU A 126 -8.60 -18.97 -5.71
N ALA A 127 -7.74 -18.12 -6.28
CA ALA A 127 -7.86 -17.59 -7.63
C ALA A 127 -7.79 -18.72 -8.67
N ALA A 128 -6.85 -19.65 -8.53
CA ALA A 128 -6.71 -20.81 -9.41
C ALA A 128 -8.02 -21.62 -9.53
N GLN A 129 -8.70 -21.83 -8.40
CA GLN A 129 -9.96 -22.59 -8.36
C GLN A 129 -11.16 -21.85 -8.98
N ARG A 130 -11.14 -20.51 -9.02
CA ARG A 130 -12.33 -19.70 -9.31
C ARG A 130 -12.21 -18.77 -10.51
N ARG A 131 -11.00 -18.64 -11.07
CA ARG A 131 -10.70 -17.81 -12.23
C ARG A 131 -11.64 -18.09 -13.40
N LYS A 132 -11.89 -17.06 -14.19
CA LYS A 132 -12.52 -17.12 -15.52
C LYS A 132 -11.51 -16.71 -16.58
N THR A 133 -11.85 -16.98 -17.84
CA THR A 133 -11.02 -16.57 -19.00
C THR A 133 -10.71 -15.07 -19.01
N ALA A 134 -11.67 -14.22 -18.60
CA ALA A 134 -11.47 -12.78 -18.50
C ALA A 134 -10.41 -12.39 -17.45
N ASP A 135 -10.34 -13.13 -16.33
CA ASP A 135 -9.34 -12.86 -15.28
C ASP A 135 -7.94 -13.22 -15.77
N LEU A 136 -7.81 -14.35 -16.50
CA LEU A 136 -6.54 -14.73 -17.11
C LEU A 136 -6.07 -13.72 -18.15
N LYS A 137 -6.99 -13.19 -18.97
CA LYS A 137 -6.66 -12.15 -19.95
C LYS A 137 -6.16 -10.88 -19.26
N ALA A 138 -6.78 -10.48 -18.15
CA ALA A 138 -6.32 -9.33 -17.37
C ALA A 138 -4.92 -9.57 -16.79
N MET A 139 -4.72 -10.70 -16.08
CA MET A 139 -3.41 -11.07 -15.52
C MET A 139 -2.31 -11.11 -16.60
N ALA A 140 -2.59 -11.72 -17.76
CA ALA A 140 -1.65 -11.77 -18.88
C ALA A 140 -1.29 -10.38 -19.42
N GLY A 141 -2.26 -9.46 -19.46
CA GLY A 141 -2.01 -8.07 -19.86
C GLY A 141 -1.04 -7.35 -18.93
N HIS A 142 -1.21 -7.52 -17.61
CA HIS A 142 -0.31 -6.93 -16.62
C HIS A 142 1.10 -7.55 -16.66
N LEU A 143 1.21 -8.86 -16.92
CA LEU A 143 2.50 -9.53 -17.16
C LEU A 143 3.23 -8.98 -18.39
N ALA A 144 2.51 -8.74 -19.49
CA ALA A 144 3.09 -8.14 -20.68
C ALA A 144 3.56 -6.69 -20.43
N ALA A 145 2.80 -5.92 -19.63
CA ALA A 145 3.21 -4.58 -19.23
C ALA A 145 4.48 -4.58 -18.35
N MET A 146 4.59 -5.53 -17.41
CA MET A 146 5.82 -5.72 -16.63
C MET A 146 7.01 -6.08 -17.53
N ASP A 147 6.85 -7.00 -18.48
CA ASP A 147 7.91 -7.41 -19.41
C ASP A 147 8.39 -6.23 -20.27
N ALA A 148 7.47 -5.42 -20.79
CA ALA A 148 7.80 -4.19 -21.51
C ALA A 148 8.55 -3.17 -20.63
N ALA A 149 8.19 -3.04 -19.35
CA ALA A 149 8.88 -2.17 -18.41
C ALA A 149 10.32 -2.65 -18.16
N ILE A 150 10.53 -3.97 -18.03
CA ILE A 150 11.87 -4.57 -17.88
C ILE A 150 12.73 -4.28 -19.12
N GLN A 151 12.21 -4.56 -20.31
CA GLN A 151 12.94 -4.37 -21.57
C GLN A 151 13.33 -2.91 -21.83
N SER A 152 12.50 -1.97 -21.36
CA SER A 152 12.76 -0.52 -21.50
C SER A 152 13.50 0.11 -20.32
N GLY A 153 13.78 -0.65 -19.25
CA GLY A 153 14.37 -0.13 -18.01
C GLY A 153 13.45 0.85 -17.25
N ALA A 154 12.16 0.83 -17.54
CA ALA A 154 11.14 1.63 -16.88
C ALA A 154 10.76 1.07 -15.50
N ASP A 155 9.90 1.78 -14.78
CA ASP A 155 9.32 1.29 -13.53
C ASP A 155 8.06 0.45 -13.83
N GLY A 156 8.09 -0.83 -13.45
CA GLY A 156 6.98 -1.77 -13.62
C GLY A 156 6.12 -1.98 -12.38
N ALA A 157 6.34 -1.22 -11.29
CA ALA A 157 5.68 -1.45 -10.01
C ALA A 157 4.15 -1.35 -10.08
N GLU A 158 3.59 -0.46 -10.90
CA GLU A 158 2.14 -0.35 -11.09
C GLU A 158 1.56 -1.58 -11.82
N ALA A 159 2.24 -2.09 -12.84
CA ALA A 159 1.82 -3.30 -13.53
C ALA A 159 1.90 -4.54 -12.63
N ASP A 160 2.91 -4.59 -11.75
CA ASP A 160 3.05 -5.60 -10.71
C ASP A 160 1.90 -5.51 -9.68
N ASP A 161 1.56 -4.29 -9.24
CA ASP A 161 0.41 -4.04 -8.37
C ASP A 161 -0.90 -4.56 -8.98
N ASP A 162 -1.13 -4.21 -10.24
CA ASP A 162 -2.34 -4.58 -10.97
C ASP A 162 -2.45 -6.10 -11.19
N PHE A 163 -1.33 -6.80 -11.42
CA PHE A 163 -1.32 -8.26 -11.51
C PHE A 163 -1.83 -8.91 -10.21
N HIS A 164 -1.36 -8.44 -9.06
CA HIS A 164 -1.76 -8.95 -7.75
C HIS A 164 -3.23 -8.60 -7.44
N ILE A 165 -3.71 -7.42 -7.84
CA ILE A 165 -5.13 -7.02 -7.71
C ILE A 165 -6.01 -7.89 -8.61
N ALA A 166 -5.59 -8.15 -9.85
CA ALA A 166 -6.31 -9.02 -10.78
C ALA A 166 -6.44 -10.45 -10.23
N MET A 167 -5.38 -10.97 -9.62
CA MET A 167 -5.40 -12.25 -8.91
C MET A 167 -6.41 -12.24 -7.74
N ALA A 168 -6.43 -11.19 -6.93
CA ALA A 168 -7.39 -11.04 -5.83
C ALA A 168 -8.84 -11.01 -6.32
N ARG A 169 -9.11 -10.32 -7.43
CA ARG A 169 -10.44 -10.28 -8.07
C ARG A 169 -10.88 -11.65 -8.60
N ALA A 170 -9.94 -12.45 -9.12
CA ALA A 170 -10.19 -13.79 -9.61
C ALA A 170 -10.68 -14.77 -8.53
N THR A 171 -10.45 -14.48 -7.24
CA THR A 171 -11.00 -15.26 -6.12
C THR A 171 -12.52 -15.20 -6.00
N ARG A 172 -13.17 -14.24 -6.69
CA ARG A 172 -14.62 -13.97 -6.61
C ARG A 172 -15.12 -13.74 -5.19
N ASN A 173 -14.23 -13.34 -4.28
CA ASN A 173 -14.57 -12.96 -2.92
C ASN A 173 -14.37 -11.45 -2.77
N ALA A 174 -15.47 -10.70 -2.68
CA ALA A 174 -15.45 -9.25 -2.56
C ALA A 174 -14.68 -8.76 -1.31
N TYR A 175 -14.64 -9.55 -0.24
CA TYR A 175 -13.86 -9.21 0.97
C TYR A 175 -12.35 -9.41 0.75
N VAL A 176 -11.96 -10.43 0.00
CA VAL A 176 -10.54 -10.63 -0.39
C VAL A 176 -10.08 -9.48 -1.29
N GLY A 177 -10.91 -9.09 -2.27
CA GLY A 177 -10.63 -7.94 -3.13
C GLY A 177 -10.41 -6.67 -2.30
N ARG A 178 -11.34 -6.35 -1.40
CA ARG A 178 -11.22 -5.20 -0.49
C ARG A 178 -9.99 -5.27 0.41
N LEU A 179 -9.66 -6.45 0.95
CA LEU A 179 -8.50 -6.64 1.80
C LEU A 179 -7.20 -6.37 1.02
N VAL A 180 -7.08 -6.94 -0.19
CA VAL A 180 -5.89 -6.76 -1.02
C VAL A 180 -5.78 -5.32 -1.53
N GLU A 181 -6.88 -4.66 -1.88
CA GLU A 181 -6.87 -3.23 -2.22
C GLU A 181 -6.45 -2.36 -1.02
N PHE A 182 -6.94 -2.70 0.17
CA PHE A 182 -6.56 -2.01 1.41
C PHE A 182 -5.07 -2.19 1.75
N LEU A 183 -4.58 -3.43 1.71
CA LEU A 183 -3.16 -3.76 1.92
C LEU A 183 -2.27 -3.28 0.76
N GLY A 184 -2.86 -3.10 -0.42
CA GLY A 184 -2.19 -2.80 -1.68
C GLY A 184 -1.37 -1.51 -1.62
N ARG A 185 -1.80 -0.51 -0.85
CA ARG A 185 -0.98 0.70 -0.63
C ARG A 185 0.38 0.38 0.03
N HIS A 186 0.39 -0.55 0.98
CA HIS A 186 1.61 -0.95 1.69
C HIS A 186 2.43 -1.98 0.90
N PHE A 187 1.77 -2.89 0.19
CA PHE A 187 2.47 -3.81 -0.70
C PHE A 187 3.09 -3.07 -1.89
N SER A 188 2.44 -2.03 -2.41
CA SER A 188 2.96 -1.17 -3.48
C SER A 188 4.28 -0.54 -3.10
N ASP A 189 4.43 -0.02 -1.88
CA ASP A 189 5.71 0.54 -1.43
C ASP A 189 6.82 -0.53 -1.36
N SER A 190 6.49 -1.76 -0.92
CA SER A 190 7.43 -2.89 -0.95
C SER A 190 7.81 -3.32 -2.38
N ARG A 191 6.86 -3.26 -3.32
CA ARG A 191 7.09 -3.59 -4.73
C ARG A 191 7.90 -2.50 -5.42
N LYS A 192 7.58 -1.22 -5.23
CA LYS A 192 8.40 -0.08 -5.68
C LYS A 192 9.83 -0.17 -5.16
N LEU A 193 10.02 -0.56 -3.90
CA LEU A 193 11.36 -0.79 -3.36
C LEU A 193 12.09 -1.90 -4.12
N ALA A 194 11.40 -3.01 -4.43
CA ALA A 194 11.95 -4.09 -5.24
C ALA A 194 12.35 -3.61 -6.65
N TRP A 195 11.45 -2.92 -7.35
CA TRP A 195 11.68 -2.36 -8.69
C TRP A 195 12.79 -1.29 -8.70
N HIS A 196 12.85 -0.42 -7.71
CA HIS A 196 13.94 0.56 -7.56
C HIS A 196 15.28 -0.10 -7.23
N GLY A 197 15.28 -1.19 -6.45
CA GLY A 197 16.46 -2.02 -6.24
C GLY A 197 16.96 -2.63 -7.55
N MET A 198 16.05 -3.19 -8.35
CA MET A 198 16.34 -3.75 -9.68
C MET A 198 16.89 -2.70 -10.64
N ARG A 199 16.31 -1.49 -10.70
CA ARG A 199 16.80 -0.37 -11.54
C ARG A 199 18.23 0.07 -11.19
N ARG A 200 18.67 -0.12 -9.95
CA ARG A 200 20.05 0.14 -9.53
C ARG A 200 21.01 -1.01 -9.84
N GLN A 201 20.59 -1.99 -10.66
CA GLN A 201 21.31 -3.24 -10.94
C GLN A 201 21.66 -4.04 -9.68
N LEU A 202 20.94 -3.81 -8.58
CA LEU A 202 21.13 -4.55 -7.32
C LEU A 202 20.35 -5.87 -7.32
N ALA A 203 19.55 -6.14 -8.37
CA ALA A 203 18.71 -7.32 -8.50
C ALA A 203 18.40 -7.61 -9.98
N HIS A 204 18.06 -8.87 -10.29
CA HIS A 204 17.69 -9.35 -11.63
C HIS A 204 16.16 -9.31 -11.83
N PRO A 205 15.59 -8.27 -12.48
CA PRO A 205 14.15 -8.16 -12.68
C PRO A 205 13.55 -9.32 -13.51
N GLU A 206 14.35 -9.95 -14.37
CA GLU A 206 13.95 -11.09 -15.18
C GLU A 206 13.65 -12.33 -14.34
N GLU A 207 14.28 -12.47 -13.17
CA GLU A 207 13.95 -13.55 -12.22
C GLU A 207 12.56 -13.38 -11.63
N ALA A 208 12.25 -12.17 -11.14
CA ALA A 208 10.93 -11.86 -10.60
C ALA A 208 9.83 -12.06 -11.67
N GLN A 209 10.11 -11.68 -12.92
CA GLN A 209 9.18 -11.91 -14.02
C GLN A 209 8.98 -13.40 -14.32
N ARG A 210 10.03 -14.23 -14.27
CA ARG A 210 9.89 -15.69 -14.41
C ARG A 210 9.04 -16.29 -13.30
N GLU A 211 9.18 -15.82 -12.07
CA GLU A 211 8.37 -16.25 -10.93
C GLU A 211 6.89 -15.86 -11.12
N HIS A 212 6.60 -14.64 -11.58
CA HIS A 212 5.25 -14.20 -11.92
C HIS A 212 4.61 -15.04 -13.02
N LEU A 213 5.37 -15.38 -14.07
CA LEU A 213 4.91 -16.25 -15.16
C LEU A 213 4.60 -17.66 -14.68
N ALA A 214 5.44 -18.23 -13.81
CA ALA A 214 5.19 -19.55 -13.21
C ALA A 214 3.92 -19.56 -12.34
N LEU A 215 3.70 -18.50 -11.56
CA LEU A 215 2.48 -18.32 -10.78
C LEU A 215 1.24 -18.22 -11.68
N PHE A 216 1.28 -17.40 -12.72
CA PHE A 216 0.19 -17.27 -13.67
C PHE A 216 -0.14 -18.59 -14.36
N ASP A 217 0.88 -19.34 -14.78
CA ASP A 217 0.73 -20.63 -15.42
C ASP A 217 0.04 -21.64 -14.49
N ALA A 218 0.43 -21.70 -13.21
CA ALA A 218 -0.26 -22.51 -12.19
C ALA A 218 -1.74 -22.12 -12.01
N ILE A 219 -2.02 -20.82 -11.92
CA ILE A 219 -3.40 -20.29 -11.84
C ILE A 219 -4.19 -20.64 -13.10
N SER A 220 -3.56 -20.57 -14.27
CA SER A 220 -4.19 -20.84 -15.57
C SER A 220 -4.60 -22.30 -15.73
N ARG A 221 -3.85 -23.23 -15.13
CA ARG A 221 -4.20 -24.66 -15.05
C ARG A 221 -5.23 -24.97 -13.97
N GLY A 222 -5.54 -24.01 -13.09
CA GLY A 222 -6.42 -24.21 -11.95
C GLY A 222 -5.80 -25.04 -10.82
N ASP A 223 -4.47 -25.13 -10.78
CA ASP A 223 -3.75 -25.88 -9.77
C ASP A 223 -3.54 -25.01 -8.52
N ALA A 224 -4.38 -25.23 -7.51
CA ALA A 224 -4.39 -24.43 -6.29
C ALA A 224 -3.09 -24.57 -5.48
N GLU A 225 -2.51 -25.78 -5.43
CA GLU A 225 -1.33 -26.03 -4.60
C GLU A 225 -0.06 -25.54 -5.30
N ALA A 226 0.06 -25.76 -6.61
CA ALA A 226 1.14 -25.15 -7.38
C ALA A 226 1.07 -23.61 -7.33
N SER A 227 -0.13 -23.02 -7.39
CA SER A 227 -0.30 -21.57 -7.30
C SER A 227 0.14 -21.02 -5.93
N ARG A 228 -0.20 -21.74 -4.85
CA ARG A 228 0.27 -21.41 -3.51
C ARG A 228 1.79 -21.45 -3.43
N HIS A 229 2.40 -22.53 -3.92
CA HIS A 229 3.84 -22.70 -3.90
C HIS A 229 4.56 -21.61 -4.71
N CYS A 230 4.13 -21.36 -5.95
CA CYS A 230 4.71 -20.32 -6.81
C CYS A 230 4.63 -18.92 -6.18
N ALA A 231 3.52 -18.56 -5.54
CA ALA A 231 3.38 -17.27 -4.86
C ALA A 231 4.37 -17.12 -3.68
N ARG A 232 4.63 -18.22 -2.97
CA ARG A 232 5.59 -18.22 -1.86
C ARG A 232 7.03 -18.10 -2.33
N GLU A 233 7.39 -18.85 -3.37
CA GLU A 233 8.71 -18.77 -4.00
C GLU A 233 8.97 -17.37 -4.55
N HIS A 234 7.98 -16.76 -5.21
CA HIS A 234 8.07 -15.39 -5.70
C HIS A 234 8.40 -14.38 -4.56
N LEU A 235 7.68 -14.46 -3.45
CA LEU A 235 7.88 -13.55 -2.32
C LEU A 235 9.19 -13.82 -1.58
N ARG A 236 9.60 -15.09 -1.46
CA ARG A 236 10.89 -15.50 -0.90
C ARG A 236 12.05 -14.99 -1.75
N GLY A 237 11.97 -15.16 -3.08
CA GLY A 237 12.95 -14.64 -4.03
C GLY A 237 13.04 -13.12 -3.97
N THR A 238 11.89 -12.44 -3.92
CA THR A 238 11.84 -10.97 -3.83
C THR A 238 12.43 -10.45 -2.52
N ALA A 239 12.10 -11.07 -1.39
CA ALA A 239 12.70 -10.75 -0.09
C ALA A 239 14.23 -10.97 -0.11
N GLY A 240 14.68 -12.11 -0.65
CA GLY A 240 16.10 -12.44 -0.77
C GLY A 240 16.89 -11.42 -1.60
N ARG A 241 16.34 -10.98 -2.74
CA ARG A 241 16.92 -9.92 -3.59
C ARG A 241 17.01 -8.57 -2.88
N LEU A 242 16.17 -8.33 -1.88
CA LEU A 242 16.22 -7.13 -1.02
C LEU A 242 17.07 -7.33 0.25
N GLY A 243 17.75 -8.47 0.40
CA GLY A 243 18.55 -8.78 1.60
C GLY A 243 17.70 -9.11 2.84
N ILE A 244 16.40 -9.35 2.66
CA ILE A 244 15.47 -9.68 3.74
C ILE A 244 15.42 -11.19 3.91
N LYS A 245 15.81 -11.68 5.09
CA LYS A 245 15.65 -13.08 5.47
C LYS A 245 14.28 -13.28 6.11
N LEU A 246 13.42 -14.06 5.45
CA LEU A 246 12.14 -14.51 6.01
C LEU A 246 12.38 -15.75 6.88
N ALA A 247 11.79 -15.78 8.08
CA ALA A 247 11.94 -16.89 9.03
C ALA A 247 10.95 -18.05 8.77
N LEU A 248 10.13 -17.94 7.73
CA LEU A 248 8.92 -18.75 7.57
C LEU A 248 9.16 -20.09 6.86
N ASP A 249 9.01 -21.16 7.63
CA ASP A 249 8.71 -22.50 7.14
C ASP A 249 7.18 -22.67 7.04
N LEU A 250 6.59 -22.16 5.95
CA LEU A 250 5.15 -22.19 5.73
C LEU A 250 4.67 -23.47 5.06
N ASP A 251 5.53 -24.49 4.88
CA ASP A 251 5.31 -25.65 3.99
C ASP A 251 4.18 -26.59 4.39
N GLY A 252 3.40 -26.27 5.42
CA GLY A 252 1.99 -26.64 5.53
C GLY A 252 1.72 -28.09 5.11
N ALA A 253 2.48 -29.04 5.66
CA ALA A 253 2.20 -30.45 5.47
C ALA A 253 0.71 -30.68 5.78
N PRO A 254 -0.02 -31.48 4.96
CA PRO A 254 -1.44 -31.65 5.15
C PRO A 254 -1.70 -32.18 6.57
N LEU A 255 -2.65 -31.55 7.28
CA LEU A 255 -3.24 -32.12 8.48
C LEU A 255 -3.94 -33.42 8.08
N THR A 256 -3.18 -34.51 8.01
CA THR A 256 -3.77 -35.83 7.95
C THR A 256 -4.48 -36.04 9.28
N ALA A 257 -5.80 -36.07 9.22
CA ALA A 257 -6.65 -36.42 10.35
C ALA A 257 -6.09 -37.70 10.97
N GLY A 258 -5.58 -37.58 12.21
CA GLY A 258 -5.07 -38.72 12.95
C GLY A 258 -6.15 -39.78 13.00
N LYS A 259 -5.90 -40.92 12.33
CA LYS A 259 -6.70 -42.12 12.58
C LYS A 259 -6.60 -42.43 14.07
N PRO A 260 -7.72 -42.73 14.76
CA PRO A 260 -7.65 -43.10 16.16
C PRO A 260 -6.81 -44.38 16.28
N ARG A 261 -5.84 -44.36 17.18
CA ARG A 261 -5.10 -45.55 17.59
C ARG A 261 -6.10 -46.64 17.96
N LYS A 262 -6.07 -47.76 17.23
CA LYS A 262 -6.73 -48.98 17.68
C LYS A 262 -6.00 -49.50 18.93
N ARG A 263 -6.83 -49.92 19.89
CA ARG A 263 -6.47 -50.49 21.19
C ARG A 263 -5.56 -51.71 21.05
#